data_AF-A0A1G3G7J0-F1
#
_entry.id   AF-A0A1G3G7J0-F1
#
_cell.length_a   1.000
_cell.length_b   1.000
_cell.length_c   1.000
_cell.angle_alpha   90.00
_cell.angle_beta   90.00
_cell.angle_gamma   90.00
#
_symmetry.space_group_name_H-M   'P 1'
#
loop_
_entity.id
_entity.type
_entity.pdbx_description
1 polymer ?
#
loop_
_entity_poly.entity_id
_entity_poly.type
_entity_poly.pdbx_seq_one_letter_code
_entity_poly.pdbx_strand_id
1 'polypeptide(L)'
;MMGFLAVSVMSQAHAVALSARVGALDAAQVSQLAFISDRLDADHPLRVAALSFCARHAGLRHDRAALADAGADLQRAVLRAVRPAPVDQNRSDIHG
;
A
#
# COMPACT_ATOMS: atom_id res chain seq x y z
N MET A 1 -7.78 15.93 -8.37
CA MET A 1 -8.62 14.86 -7.77
C MET A 1 -7.83 13.62 -7.33
N MET A 2 -6.48 13.64 -7.32
CA MET A 2 -5.64 12.46 -7.02
C MET A 2 -5.46 12.14 -5.51
N GLY A 3 -5.58 13.14 -4.63
CA GLY A 3 -5.36 12.93 -3.18
C GLY A 3 -6.37 11.98 -2.52
N PHE A 4 -7.64 12.06 -2.89
CA PHE A 4 -8.69 11.22 -2.28
C PHE A 4 -8.57 9.73 -2.64
N LEU A 5 -8.21 9.44 -3.89
CA LEU A 5 -8.04 8.08 -4.36
C LEU A 5 -6.84 7.41 -3.66
N ALA A 6 -5.71 8.12 -3.58
CA ALA A 6 -4.54 7.65 -2.84
C ALA A 6 -4.88 7.36 -1.37
N VAL A 7 -5.61 8.26 -0.70
CA VAL A 7 -6.06 8.04 0.69
C VAL A 7 -6.96 6.81 0.83
N SER A 8 -7.89 6.59 -0.09
CA SER A 8 -8.74 5.38 -0.08
C SER A 8 -7.91 4.11 -0.24
N VAL A 9 -6.96 4.09 -1.18
CA VAL A 9 -6.06 2.95 -1.39
C VAL A 9 -5.19 2.69 -0.16
N MET A 10 -4.67 3.74 0.47
CA MET A 10 -3.88 3.62 1.71
C MET A 10 -4.70 3.01 2.85
N SER A 11 -5.92 3.51 3.08
CA SER A 11 -6.82 3.00 4.11
C SER A 11 -7.12 1.51 3.90
N GLN A 12 -7.49 1.13 2.67
CA GLN A 12 -7.77 -0.26 2.32
C GLN A 12 -6.54 -1.16 2.45
N ALA A 13 -5.38 -0.70 1.96
CA ALA A 13 -4.12 -1.45 2.05
C ALA A 13 -3.71 -1.67 3.51
N HIS A 14 -3.96 -0.69 4.38
CA HIS A 14 -3.72 -0.82 5.81
C HIS A 14 -4.65 -1.86 6.46
N ALA A 15 -5.95 -1.83 6.14
CA ALA A 15 -6.91 -2.82 6.63
C ALA A 15 -6.54 -4.24 6.18
N VAL A 16 -6.17 -4.41 4.89
CA VAL A 16 -5.69 -5.69 4.34
C VAL A 16 -4.43 -6.16 5.05
N ALA A 17 -3.46 -5.28 5.31
CA ALA A 17 -2.25 -5.63 6.03
C ALA A 17 -2.53 -6.12 7.46
N LEU A 18 -3.46 -5.46 8.17
CA LEU A 18 -3.89 -5.89 9.51
C LEU A 18 -4.59 -7.25 9.46
N SER A 19 -5.55 -7.43 8.55
CA SER A 19 -6.27 -8.70 8.34
C SER A 19 -5.32 -9.85 7.98
N ALA A 20 -4.31 -9.60 7.13
CA ALA A 20 -3.28 -10.55 6.76
C ALA A 20 -2.46 -11.01 7.97
N ARG A 21 -2.08 -10.08 8.86
CA ARG A 21 -1.31 -10.37 10.08
C ARG A 21 -2.07 -11.21 11.09
N VAL A 22 -3.39 -11.03 11.21
CA VAL A 22 -4.22 -11.82 12.12
C VAL A 22 -4.78 -13.10 11.46
N GLY A 23 -4.45 -13.35 10.20
CA GLY A 23 -4.94 -14.52 9.45
C GLY A 23 -6.44 -14.50 9.17
N ALA A 24 -7.07 -13.32 9.21
CA ALA A 24 -8.49 -13.10 8.93
C ALA A 24 -8.71 -12.34 7.61
N LEU A 25 -7.79 -12.54 6.65
CA LEU A 25 -7.86 -11.90 5.35
C LEU A 25 -8.88 -12.60 4.46
N ASP A 26 -9.84 -11.82 3.97
CA ASP A 26 -10.86 -12.29 3.03
C ASP A 26 -10.48 -11.97 1.58
N ALA A 27 -10.81 -12.88 0.66
CA ALA A 27 -10.59 -12.72 -0.77
C ALA A 27 -11.34 -11.52 -1.36
N ALA A 28 -12.49 -11.13 -0.77
CA ALA A 28 -13.19 -9.92 -1.17
C ALA A 28 -12.37 -8.66 -0.86
N GLN A 29 -11.69 -8.60 0.30
CA GLN A 29 -10.85 -7.46 0.67
C GLN A 29 -9.66 -7.29 -0.29
N VAL A 30 -9.06 -8.41 -0.71
CA VAL A 30 -7.96 -8.45 -1.68
C VAL A 30 -8.44 -8.00 -3.06
N SER A 31 -9.61 -8.50 -3.50
CA SER A 31 -10.19 -8.13 -4.80
C SER A 31 -10.56 -6.64 -4.83
N GLN A 32 -11.13 -6.12 -3.75
CA GLN A 32 -11.46 -4.71 -3.63
C GLN A 32 -10.21 -3.83 -3.63
N LEU A 33 -9.14 -4.24 -2.93
CA LEU A 33 -7.86 -3.55 -2.96
C LEU A 33 -7.29 -3.48 -4.38
N ALA A 34 -7.32 -4.58 -5.13
CA ALA A 34 -6.88 -4.59 -6.53
C ALA A 34 -7.69 -3.60 -7.39
N PHE A 35 -9.02 -3.65 -7.27
CA PHE A 35 -9.93 -2.80 -8.04
C PHE A 35 -9.70 -1.31 -7.82
N ILE A 36 -9.55 -0.87 -6.55
CA ILE A 36 -9.33 0.56 -6.28
C ILE A 36 -7.91 1.01 -6.63
N SER A 37 -6.92 0.12 -6.50
CA SER A 37 -5.52 0.44 -6.75
C SER A 37 -5.22 0.55 -8.24
N ASP A 38 -5.94 -0.18 -9.09
CA ASP A 38 -5.78 -0.10 -10.55
C ASP A 38 -6.12 1.27 -11.12
N ARG A 39 -6.91 2.06 -10.39
CA ARG A 39 -7.27 3.45 -10.74
C ARG A 39 -6.17 4.47 -10.47
N LEU A 40 -5.11 4.09 -9.77
CA LEU A 40 -3.93 4.95 -9.59
C LEU A 40 -3.06 4.94 -10.85
N ASP A 41 -2.20 5.95 -10.99
CA ASP A 41 -1.22 6.00 -12.07
C ASP A 41 -0.35 4.73 -12.08
N ALA A 42 0.05 4.29 -13.28
CA ALA A 42 0.81 3.04 -13.46
C ALA A 42 2.10 3.01 -12.63
N ASP A 43 2.78 4.16 -12.54
CA ASP A 43 4.03 4.33 -11.79
C ASP A 43 3.82 4.64 -10.31
N HIS A 44 2.56 4.69 -9.84
CA HIS A 44 2.28 5.02 -8.46
C HIS A 44 2.78 3.90 -7.53
N PRO A 45 3.65 4.16 -6.54
CA PRO A 45 4.26 3.12 -5.72
C PRO A 45 3.24 2.29 -4.94
N LEU A 46 2.13 2.91 -4.49
CA LEU A 46 1.01 2.18 -3.87
C LEU A 46 0.33 1.19 -4.80
N ARG A 47 0.18 1.51 -6.09
CA ARG A 47 -0.41 0.60 -7.08
C ARG A 47 0.44 -0.65 -7.21
N VAL A 48 1.74 -0.45 -7.42
CA VAL A 48 2.70 -1.55 -7.58
C VAL A 48 2.70 -2.46 -6.36
N ALA A 49 2.74 -1.88 -5.15
CA ALA A 49 2.72 -2.65 -3.91
C ALA A 49 1.40 -3.41 -3.71
N ALA A 50 0.25 -2.77 -3.94
CA ALA A 50 -1.05 -3.39 -3.79
C ALA A 50 -1.27 -4.54 -4.78
N LEU A 51 -0.96 -4.33 -6.06
CA LEU A 51 -1.11 -5.38 -7.08
C LEU A 51 -0.15 -6.54 -6.87
N SER A 52 1.09 -6.26 -6.42
CA SER A 52 2.06 -7.30 -6.06
C SER A 52 1.57 -8.16 -4.89
N PHE A 53 0.96 -7.55 -3.87
CA PHE A 53 0.34 -8.28 -2.77
C PHE A 53 -0.82 -9.15 -3.27
N CYS A 54 -1.74 -8.58 -4.06
CA CYS A 54 -2.90 -9.30 -4.59
C CYS A 54 -2.50 -10.49 -5.46
N ALA A 55 -1.45 -10.36 -6.28
CA ALA A 55 -0.93 -11.45 -7.10
C ALA A 55 -0.34 -12.60 -6.25
N ARG A 56 0.33 -12.27 -5.15
CA ARG A 56 0.94 -13.26 -4.24
C ARG A 56 -0.09 -13.95 -3.34
N HIS A 57 -1.19 -13.27 -3.00
CA HIS A 57 -2.20 -13.77 -2.05
C HIS A 57 -2.67 -15.21 -2.36
N ALA A 58 -2.95 -15.54 -3.62
CA ALA A 58 -3.46 -16.86 -4.00
C ALA A 58 -2.49 -18.00 -3.62
N GLY A 59 -1.17 -17.76 -3.73
CA GLY A 59 -0.13 -18.71 -3.33
C GLY A 59 0.15 -18.73 -1.83
N LEU A 60 -0.11 -17.63 -1.13
CA LEU A 60 0.17 -17.48 0.31
C LEU A 60 -1.03 -17.82 1.21
N ARG A 61 -2.23 -18.06 0.65
CA ARG A 61 -3.46 -18.26 1.43
C ARG A 61 -3.41 -19.39 2.46
N HIS A 62 -2.54 -20.38 2.26
CA HIS A 62 -2.35 -21.51 3.18
C HIS A 62 -1.15 -21.34 4.12
N ASP A 63 -0.30 -20.34 3.86
CA ASP A 63 0.88 -20.02 4.67
C ASP A 63 0.65 -18.72 5.44
N ARG A 64 0.20 -18.84 6.69
CA ARG A 64 -0.10 -17.69 7.54
C ARG A 64 1.12 -16.82 7.83
N ALA A 65 2.31 -17.42 7.95
CA ALA A 65 3.52 -16.66 8.24
C ALA A 65 3.89 -15.81 7.02
N ALA A 66 3.92 -16.43 5.84
CA ALA A 66 4.23 -15.72 4.61
C ALA A 66 3.17 -14.69 4.22
N LEU A 67 1.89 -14.92 4.57
CA LEU A 67 0.82 -13.94 4.41
C LEU A 67 1.00 -12.73 5.34
N ALA A 68 1.38 -12.97 6.60
CA ALA A 68 1.66 -11.90 7.57
C ALA A 68 2.87 -11.06 7.13
N ASP A 69 3.92 -11.69 6.61
CA ASP A 69 5.10 -11.00 6.07
C ASP A 69 4.74 -10.16 4.84
N ALA A 70 3.95 -10.71 3.91
CA ALA A 70 3.44 -9.95 2.76
C ALA A 70 2.56 -8.76 3.18
N GLY A 71 1.75 -8.93 4.23
CA GLY A 71 0.98 -7.84 4.83
C GLY A 71 1.87 -6.75 5.45
N ALA A 72 2.93 -7.14 6.15
CA ALA A 72 3.91 -6.20 6.70
C ALA A 72 4.65 -5.43 5.60
N ASP A 73 5.01 -6.07 4.49
CA ASP A 73 5.60 -5.42 3.32
C ASP A 73 4.65 -4.38 2.71
N LEU A 74 3.37 -4.73 2.56
CA LEU A 74 2.33 -3.81 2.07
C LEU A 74 2.19 -2.60 3.02
N GLN A 75 2.17 -2.82 4.34
CA GLN A 75 2.11 -1.74 5.32
C GLN A 75 3.32 -0.80 5.23
N ARG A 76 4.53 -1.35 5.06
CA ARG A 76 5.74 -0.52 4.87
C ARG A 76 5.65 0.31 3.58
N ALA A 77 5.11 -0.25 2.50
CA ALA A 77 4.91 0.49 1.26
C ALA A 77 3.92 1.65 1.42
N VAL A 78 2.81 1.43 2.15
CA VAL A 78 1.86 2.49 2.51
C VAL A 78 2.56 3.61 3.29
N LEU A 79 3.31 3.25 4.34
CA LEU A 79 4.02 4.24 5.16
C LEU A 79 5.04 5.05 4.37
N ARG A 80 5.73 4.43 3.40
CA ARG A 80 6.66 5.14 2.51
C ARG A 80 5.94 6.12 1.59
N ALA A 81 4.75 5.77 1.08
CA ALA A 81 3.98 6.67 0.24
C ALA A 81 3.38 7.87 1.01
N VAL A 82 3.14 7.71 2.32
CA VAL A 82 2.62 8.77 3.20
C VAL A 82 3.72 9.74 3.64
N ARG A 83 4.98 9.30 3.71
CA ARG A 83 6.07 10.21 4.10
C ARG A 83 6.25 11.27 3.02
N PRO A 84 5.93 12.55 3.28
CA PRO A 84 6.33 13.61 2.37
C PRO A 84 7.86 13.56 2.26
N ALA A 85 8.39 13.77 1.05
CA ALA A 85 9.82 14.02 0.89
C ALA A 85 10.22 15.08 1.91
N PRO A 86 11.37 14.94 2.60
CA PRO A 86 11.84 15.99 3.49
C PRO A 86 11.78 17.29 2.71
N VAL A 87 11.10 18.30 3.27
CA VAL A 87 11.07 19.63 2.68
C VAL A 87 12.52 19.99 2.40
N ASP A 88 12.83 20.31 1.14
CA ASP A 88 14.15 20.74 0.74
C ASP A 88 14.46 22.01 1.55
N GLN A 89 15.11 21.86 2.71
CA GLN A 89 15.53 22.97 3.56
C GLN A 89 16.67 23.78 2.92
N ASN A 90 17.08 23.44 1.70
CA ASN A 90 18.23 24.02 1.04
C ASN A 90 17.91 25.33 0.26
N ARG A 91 16.80 26.01 0.56
CA ARG A 91 16.50 27.34 0.02
C ARG A 91 16.60 28.43 1.09
N SER A 92 17.64 28.36 1.93
CA SER A 92 17.86 29.34 3.01
C SER A 92 19.02 30.31 2.76
N ASP A 93 19.60 30.39 1.56
CA ASP A 93 20.79 31.23 1.32
C ASP A 93 20.80 32.00 -0.02
N ILE A 94 19.64 32.46 -0.52
CA ILE A 94 19.59 33.33 -1.71
C ILE A 94 18.85 34.64 -1.46
N HIS A 95 19.19 35.33 -0.37
CA HIS A 95 19.12 36.79 -0.24
C HIS A 95 20.30 37.14 0.68
N GLY A 96 21.42 37.68 0.21
CA GLY A 96 21.51 38.90 -0.60
C GLY A 96 21.74 40.04 0.37
#